data_AF-A0A838KKX4-F1
#
_entry.id   AF-A0A838KKX4-F1
#
_cell.length_a   1.000
_cell.length_b   1.000
_cell.length_c   1.000
_cell.angle_alpha   90.00
_cell.angle_beta   90.00
_cell.angle_gamma   90.00
#
_symmetry.space_group_name_H-M   'P 1'
#
loop_
_entity.id
_entity.type
_entity.pdbx_description
1 polymer ?
#
loop_
_entity_poly.entity_id
_entity_poly.type
_entity_poly.pdbx_seq_one_letter_code
_entity_poly.pdbx_strand_id
1 'polypeptide(L)'
;MQDSTLSTVEQARSGGVRMWTSRAALTLILGLVLAALLGLLGVHTATVRASGGGYSLQMEYPRTARAGLDVTWRVTVQRTGGFDKTLELAVSADQFDIYETQGFYPVPDSMTRDADTVTMTFIPPPGDTFVLTFDAYVQPSSQVGRDATLSVLEHGTPAATVAFSTWLAP
;
A
#
# COMPACT_ATOMS: atom_id res chain seq x y z
N MET A 1 58.14 47.08 -6.88
CA MET A 1 57.37 45.92 -7.38
C MET A 1 56.55 45.41 -6.22
N GLN A 2 55.25 45.69 -6.20
CA GLN A 2 54.31 45.20 -5.17
C GLN A 2 53.40 44.20 -5.88
N ASP A 3 53.58 42.92 -5.59
CA ASP A 3 52.66 41.88 -6.05
C ASP A 3 51.36 42.00 -5.28
N SER A 4 50.29 42.33 -6.00
CA SER A 4 48.95 42.47 -5.46
C SER A 4 48.38 41.10 -5.08
N THR A 5 48.26 40.86 -3.78
CA THR A 5 47.68 39.65 -3.17
C THR A 5 46.17 39.49 -3.42
N LEU A 6 45.53 40.45 -4.09
CA LEU A 6 44.09 40.44 -4.39
C LEU A 6 43.73 39.64 -5.66
N SER A 7 44.70 39.29 -6.49
CA SER A 7 44.47 38.54 -7.74
C SER A 7 44.03 37.08 -7.53
N THR A 8 44.28 36.52 -6.33
CA THR A 8 43.91 35.14 -5.98
C THR A 8 42.41 34.97 -5.74
N VAL A 9 41.68 36.05 -5.42
CA VAL A 9 40.22 35.97 -5.16
C VAL A 9 39.40 36.15 -6.44
N GLU A 10 39.98 36.72 -7.49
CA GLU A 10 39.26 37.08 -8.73
C GLU A 10 39.30 35.97 -9.82
N GLN A 11 39.98 34.85 -9.58
CA GLN A 11 39.83 33.66 -10.41
C GLN A 11 38.73 32.73 -9.89
N ALA A 12 37.54 33.29 -9.71
CA ALA A 12 36.28 32.56 -9.69
C ALA A 12 35.95 31.99 -11.08
N ARG A 13 36.84 31.16 -11.63
CA ARG A 13 36.58 30.41 -12.87
C ARG A 13 35.77 29.17 -12.55
N SER A 14 34.45 29.31 -12.63
CA SER A 14 33.56 28.30 -13.26
C SER A 14 32.11 28.80 -13.40
N GLY A 15 31.91 29.98 -14.00
CA GLY A 15 30.57 30.53 -14.28
C GLY A 15 29.69 29.64 -15.17
N GLY A 16 30.29 28.80 -16.04
CA GLY A 16 29.56 27.91 -16.94
C GLY A 16 29.00 26.65 -16.26
N VAL A 17 29.80 25.96 -15.45
CA VAL A 17 29.38 24.72 -14.76
C VAL A 17 28.28 25.02 -13.73
N ARG A 18 28.40 26.14 -13.01
CA ARG A 18 27.40 26.57 -12.02
C ARG A 18 26.03 26.89 -12.63
N MET A 19 25.98 27.45 -13.84
CA MET A 19 24.70 27.73 -14.51
C MET A 19 24.00 26.45 -14.99
N TRP A 20 24.75 25.48 -15.52
CA TRP A 20 24.17 24.22 -16.00
C TRP A 20 23.69 23.33 -14.84
N THR A 21 24.41 23.30 -13.72
CA THR A 21 23.95 22.59 -12.51
C THR A 21 22.70 23.27 -11.91
N SER A 22 22.66 24.60 -11.84
CA SER A 22 21.46 25.32 -11.41
C SER A 22 20.25 25.05 -12.32
N ARG A 23 20.44 25.04 -13.64
CA ARG A 23 19.34 24.74 -14.59
C ARG A 23 18.88 23.29 -14.48
N ALA A 24 19.80 22.33 -14.34
CA ALA A 24 19.44 20.93 -14.13
C ALA A 24 18.66 20.74 -12.83
N ALA A 25 19.09 21.36 -11.73
CA ALA A 25 18.38 21.33 -10.45
C ALA A 25 16.98 21.96 -10.55
N LEU A 26 16.85 23.11 -11.22
CA LEU A 26 15.55 23.75 -11.44
C LEU A 26 14.62 22.90 -12.30
N THR A 27 15.13 22.27 -13.36
CA THR A 27 14.33 21.34 -14.20
C THR A 27 13.87 20.13 -13.39
N LEU A 28 14.73 19.58 -12.52
CA LEU A 28 14.36 18.49 -11.63
C LEU A 28 13.26 18.91 -10.64
N ILE A 29 13.43 20.05 -9.98
CA ILE A 29 12.43 20.60 -9.05
C ILE A 29 11.12 20.86 -9.79
N LEU A 30 11.16 21.47 -10.97
CA LEU A 30 9.97 21.70 -11.79
C LEU A 30 9.29 20.38 -12.16
N GLY A 31 10.06 19.36 -12.52
CA GLY A 31 9.55 18.01 -12.78
C GLY A 31 8.84 17.41 -11.56
N LEU A 32 9.43 17.52 -10.36
CA LEU A 32 8.81 17.06 -9.11
C LEU A 32 7.54 17.84 -8.77
N VAL A 33 7.54 19.16 -8.95
CA VAL A 33 6.37 20.02 -8.74
C VAL A 33 5.25 19.62 -9.70
N LEU A 34 5.56 19.43 -10.99
CA LEU A 34 4.58 18.96 -11.97
C LEU A 34 4.05 17.57 -11.61
N ALA A 35 4.91 16.64 -11.18
CA ALA A 35 4.47 15.32 -10.73
C ALA A 35 3.55 15.40 -9.50
N ALA A 36 3.85 16.27 -8.53
CA ALA A 36 3.00 16.54 -7.38
C ALA A 36 1.65 17.14 -7.80
N LEU A 37 1.66 18.14 -8.69
CA LEU A 37 0.45 18.79 -9.22
C LEU A 37 -0.44 17.82 -10.03
N LEU A 38 0.18 16.86 -10.72
CA LEU A 38 -0.52 15.79 -11.43
C LEU A 38 -0.94 14.64 -10.50
N GLY A 39 -0.66 14.72 -9.20
CA GLY A 39 -1.03 13.72 -8.21
C GLY A 39 -0.22 12.42 -8.28
N LEU A 40 0.86 12.37 -9.08
CA LEU A 40 1.68 11.16 -9.29
C LEU A 40 2.47 10.73 -8.04
N LEU A 41 2.52 11.59 -7.02
CA LEU A 41 3.22 11.37 -5.74
C LEU A 41 2.25 11.11 -4.58
N GLY A 42 0.96 10.93 -4.88
CA GLY A 42 -0.12 10.75 -3.91
C GLY A 42 -0.33 9.31 -3.45
N VAL A 43 -1.26 9.14 -2.51
CA VAL A 43 -1.77 7.82 -2.10
C VAL A 43 -2.74 7.33 -3.17
N HIS A 44 -2.55 6.10 -3.64
CA HIS A 44 -3.37 5.52 -4.69
C HIS A 44 -3.89 4.16 -4.26
N THR A 45 -5.18 3.92 -4.48
CA THR A 45 -5.77 2.59 -4.33
C THR A 45 -5.72 1.83 -5.65
N ALA A 46 -5.71 0.51 -5.55
CA ALA A 46 -5.94 -0.37 -6.68
C ALA A 46 -6.90 -1.48 -6.28
N THR A 47 -7.47 -2.14 -7.27
CA THR A 47 -8.38 -3.26 -7.06
C THR A 47 -7.88 -4.49 -7.80
N VAL A 48 -7.74 -5.60 -7.09
CA VAL A 48 -7.47 -6.92 -7.66
C VAL A 48 -8.68 -7.83 -7.46
N ARG A 49 -8.86 -8.78 -8.37
CA ARG A 49 -10.01 -9.69 -8.37
C ARG A 49 -9.56 -11.10 -8.72
N ALA A 50 -10.22 -12.09 -8.15
CA ALA A 50 -10.07 -13.49 -8.48
C ALA A 50 -11.41 -14.22 -8.30
N SER A 51 -11.55 -15.37 -8.94
CA SER A 51 -12.73 -16.22 -8.81
C SER A 51 -12.32 -17.69 -8.79
N GLY A 52 -12.97 -18.49 -7.96
CA GLY A 52 -12.67 -19.91 -7.79
C GLY A 52 -13.54 -20.54 -6.69
N GLY A 53 -13.79 -21.85 -6.77
CA GLY A 53 -14.61 -22.57 -5.78
C GLY A 53 -16.05 -22.02 -5.61
N GLY A 54 -16.61 -21.36 -6.64
CA GLY A 54 -17.92 -20.69 -6.54
C GLY A 54 -17.88 -19.31 -5.88
N TYR A 55 -16.71 -18.83 -5.49
CA TYR A 55 -16.47 -17.50 -4.93
C TYR A 55 -15.96 -16.51 -5.98
N SER A 56 -16.32 -15.25 -5.82
CA SER A 56 -15.70 -14.08 -6.43
C SER A 56 -15.13 -13.21 -5.32
N LEU A 57 -13.83 -12.97 -5.37
CA LEU A 57 -13.07 -12.22 -4.38
C LEU A 57 -12.54 -10.94 -5.03
N GLN A 58 -12.83 -9.80 -4.41
CA GLN A 58 -12.29 -8.50 -4.77
C GLN A 58 -11.59 -7.88 -3.57
N MET A 59 -10.42 -7.30 -3.81
CA MET A 59 -9.66 -6.55 -2.80
C MET A 59 -9.31 -5.18 -3.34
N GLU A 60 -9.80 -4.13 -2.68
CA GLU A 60 -9.36 -2.75 -2.83
C GLU A 60 -8.34 -2.44 -1.75
N TYR A 61 -7.16 -1.97 -2.14
CA TYR A 61 -6.02 -1.81 -1.24
C TYR A 61 -5.18 -0.57 -1.63
N PRO A 62 -4.39 -0.01 -0.68
CA PRO A 62 -3.47 1.08 -0.97
C PRO A 62 -2.28 0.55 -1.78
N ARG A 63 -2.32 0.70 -3.11
CA ARG A 63 -1.18 0.37 -3.98
C ARG A 63 0.03 1.26 -3.69
N THR A 64 -0.23 2.52 -3.38
CA THR A 64 0.79 3.48 -2.94
C THR A 64 0.30 4.15 -1.67
N ALA A 65 1.08 4.09 -0.61
CA ALA A 65 0.81 4.75 0.67
C ALA A 65 2.05 5.49 1.19
N ARG A 66 1.91 6.21 2.31
CA ARG A 66 3.00 6.90 3.01
C ARG A 66 2.96 6.54 4.48
N ALA A 67 4.13 6.44 5.09
CA ALA A 67 4.26 6.25 6.52
C ALA A 67 3.51 7.36 7.29
N GLY A 68 2.75 6.98 8.32
CA GLY A 68 1.99 7.90 9.16
C GLY A 68 0.66 8.39 8.57
N LEU A 69 0.23 7.89 7.40
CA LEU A 69 -1.10 8.20 6.84
C LEU A 69 -2.10 7.06 7.03
N ASP A 70 -3.37 7.43 7.15
CA ASP A 70 -4.49 6.50 7.16
C ASP A 70 -4.65 5.82 5.80
N VAL A 71 -4.99 4.54 5.86
CA VAL A 71 -5.32 3.70 4.71
C VAL A 71 -6.48 2.78 5.05
N THR A 72 -7.22 2.43 4.01
CA THR A 72 -8.33 1.48 4.13
C THR A 72 -8.13 0.35 3.14
N TRP A 73 -8.42 -0.86 3.59
CA TRP A 73 -8.66 -2.00 2.72
C TRP A 73 -10.14 -2.30 2.66
N ARG A 74 -10.61 -2.74 1.50
CA ARG A 74 -11.97 -3.26 1.34
C ARG A 74 -11.94 -4.59 0.60
N VAL A 75 -12.31 -5.63 1.31
CA VAL A 75 -12.53 -6.97 0.77
C VAL A 75 -14.01 -7.10 0.46
N THR A 76 -14.34 -7.57 -0.74
CA THR A 76 -15.69 -7.99 -1.11
C THR A 76 -15.64 -9.43 -1.56
N VAL A 77 -16.41 -10.28 -0.89
CA VAL A 77 -16.59 -11.68 -1.23
C VAL A 77 -18.01 -11.87 -1.73
N GLN A 78 -18.17 -12.59 -2.82
CA GLN A 78 -19.45 -12.99 -3.36
C GLN A 78 -19.48 -14.50 -3.57
N ARG A 79 -20.58 -15.18 -3.22
CA ARG A 79 -20.80 -16.62 -3.50
C ARG A 79 -22.22 -16.82 -3.98
N THR A 80 -22.38 -17.28 -5.22
CA THR A 80 -23.72 -17.54 -5.79
C THR A 80 -24.44 -18.61 -4.98
N GLY A 81 -25.67 -18.34 -4.56
CA GLY A 81 -26.43 -19.23 -3.68
C GLY A 81 -26.24 -18.96 -2.18
N GLY A 82 -25.39 -17.99 -1.82
CA GLY A 82 -25.16 -17.56 -0.45
C GLY A 82 -23.99 -18.26 0.24
N PHE A 83 -23.65 -17.77 1.42
CA PHE A 83 -22.56 -18.33 2.23
C PHE A 83 -23.02 -19.50 3.11
N ASP A 84 -22.04 -20.30 3.52
CA ASP A 84 -22.24 -21.26 4.60
C ASP A 84 -22.34 -20.53 5.96
N LYS A 85 -22.39 -21.29 7.07
CA LYS A 85 -22.51 -20.70 8.41
C LYS A 85 -21.36 -19.77 8.78
N THR A 86 -20.19 -20.00 8.19
CA THR A 86 -18.96 -19.25 8.47
C THR A 86 -18.26 -18.94 7.16
N LEU A 87 -17.61 -17.77 7.11
CA LEU A 87 -16.72 -17.34 6.05
C LEU A 87 -15.31 -17.18 6.64
N GLU A 88 -14.32 -17.78 6.01
CA GLU A 88 -12.92 -17.68 6.42
C GLU A 88 -12.09 -16.92 5.40
N LEU A 89 -11.31 -15.95 5.89
CA LEU A 89 -10.35 -15.18 5.10
C LEU A 89 -8.94 -15.41 5.64
N ALA A 90 -8.00 -15.67 4.75
CA ALA A 90 -6.58 -15.82 5.06
C ALA A 90 -5.77 -14.70 4.39
N VAL A 91 -4.97 -13.99 5.16
CA VAL A 91 -4.11 -12.88 4.68
C VAL A 91 -2.67 -13.15 5.06
N SER A 92 -1.71 -12.84 4.19
CA SER A 92 -0.29 -12.88 4.53
C SER A 92 0.01 -12.08 5.80
N ALA A 93 0.69 -12.71 6.76
CA ALA A 93 0.86 -12.19 8.10
C ALA A 93 1.77 -10.95 8.16
N ASP A 94 2.80 -10.91 7.32
CA ASP A 94 3.77 -9.84 7.18
C ASP A 94 3.17 -8.52 6.67
N GLN A 95 2.03 -8.60 5.98
CA GLN A 95 1.29 -7.44 5.53
C GLN A 95 0.77 -6.59 6.69
N PHE A 96 0.48 -7.19 7.85
CA PHE A 96 0.07 -6.45 9.04
C PHE A 96 1.24 -5.74 9.73
N ASP A 97 2.47 -6.10 9.42
CA ASP A 97 3.64 -5.53 10.08
C ASP A 97 3.93 -4.08 9.64
N ILE A 98 3.34 -3.62 8.53
CA ILE A 98 3.46 -2.22 8.08
C ILE A 98 2.35 -1.31 8.60
N TYR A 99 1.38 -1.85 9.34
CA TYR A 99 0.21 -1.11 9.82
C TYR A 99 0.14 -1.06 11.34
N GLU A 100 -0.49 -0.02 11.84
CA GLU A 100 -1.06 0.03 13.18
C GLU A 100 -2.58 -0.05 13.04
N THR A 101 -3.14 -1.17 13.51
CA THR A 101 -4.56 -1.50 13.33
C THR A 101 -5.45 -0.52 14.09
N GLN A 102 -6.42 0.07 13.39
CA GLN A 102 -7.56 0.75 14.02
C GLN A 102 -8.71 -0.22 14.24
N GLY A 103 -9.05 -1.01 13.23
CA GLY A 103 -10.08 -2.03 13.38
C GLY A 103 -10.47 -2.74 12.08
N PHE A 104 -11.21 -3.82 12.28
CA PHE A 104 -11.91 -4.54 11.22
C PHE A 104 -13.41 -4.31 11.36
N TYR A 105 -14.09 -4.11 10.23
CA TYR A 105 -15.53 -3.88 10.15
C TYR A 105 -16.14 -4.79 9.06
N PRO A 106 -16.88 -5.84 9.43
CA PRO A 106 -17.16 -6.28 10.80
C PRO A 106 -15.91 -6.80 11.53
N VAL A 107 -15.99 -6.88 12.86
CA VAL A 107 -14.96 -7.54 13.67
C VAL A 107 -15.03 -9.06 13.44
N PRO A 108 -13.91 -9.76 13.23
CA PRO A 108 -13.91 -11.22 13.13
C PRO A 108 -14.45 -11.90 14.40
N ASP A 109 -15.20 -12.99 14.24
CA ASP A 109 -15.64 -13.84 15.36
C ASP A 109 -14.46 -14.59 15.98
N SER A 110 -13.45 -14.92 15.18
CA SER A 110 -12.17 -15.43 15.64
C SER A 110 -11.04 -14.99 14.70
N MET A 111 -9.83 -14.93 15.24
CA MET A 111 -8.63 -14.56 14.52
C MET A 111 -7.44 -15.37 15.05
N THR A 112 -6.71 -16.01 14.15
CA THR A 112 -5.49 -16.76 14.45
C THR A 112 -4.35 -16.29 13.55
N ARG A 113 -3.12 -16.36 14.05
CA ARG A 113 -1.91 -16.06 13.28
C ARG A 113 -0.94 -17.21 13.44
N ASP A 114 -0.49 -17.77 12.32
CA ASP A 114 0.68 -18.65 12.27
C ASP A 114 1.91 -17.88 11.76
N ALA A 115 2.93 -18.58 11.27
CA ALA A 115 4.15 -17.95 10.79
C ALA A 115 3.93 -17.07 9.55
N ASP A 116 3.00 -17.48 8.67
CA ASP A 116 2.87 -16.94 7.32
C ASP A 116 1.52 -16.25 7.10
N THR A 117 0.50 -16.60 7.87
CA THR A 117 -0.89 -16.26 7.61
C THR A 117 -1.62 -15.81 8.87
N VAL A 118 -2.48 -14.81 8.69
CA VAL A 118 -3.54 -14.43 9.62
C VAL A 118 -4.85 -14.92 9.05
N THR A 119 -5.52 -15.81 9.77
CA THR A 119 -6.83 -16.34 9.41
C THR A 119 -7.90 -15.69 10.27
N MET A 120 -8.95 -15.18 9.62
CA MET A 120 -10.09 -14.52 10.26
C MET A 120 -11.37 -15.25 9.87
N THR A 121 -12.20 -15.57 10.87
CA THR A 121 -13.50 -16.21 10.68
C THR A 121 -14.61 -15.21 10.96
N PHE A 122 -15.65 -15.23 10.12
CA PHE A 122 -16.81 -14.35 10.20
C PHE A 122 -18.11 -15.13 10.08
N ILE A 123 -19.16 -14.63 10.71
CA ILE A 123 -20.55 -14.97 10.40
C ILE A 123 -21.03 -14.04 9.27
N PRO A 124 -21.27 -14.56 8.05
CA PRO A 124 -21.70 -13.74 6.93
C PRO A 124 -23.17 -13.28 7.09
N PRO A 125 -23.54 -12.10 6.56
CA PRO A 125 -24.93 -11.66 6.55
C PRO A 125 -25.78 -12.55 5.60
N PRO A 126 -27.12 -12.54 5.73
CA PRO A 126 -27.99 -13.14 4.74
C PRO A 126 -27.74 -12.56 3.34
N GLY A 127 -27.73 -13.43 2.33
CA GLY A 127 -27.46 -13.05 0.94
C GLY A 127 -26.19 -13.70 0.41
N ASP A 128 -25.69 -13.14 -0.70
CA ASP A 128 -24.56 -13.68 -1.46
C ASP A 128 -23.30 -12.82 -1.36
N THR A 129 -23.35 -11.69 -0.66
CA THR A 129 -22.27 -10.70 -0.60
C THR A 129 -21.85 -10.41 0.83
N PHE A 130 -20.55 -10.48 1.08
CA PHE A 130 -19.89 -10.10 2.33
C PHE A 130 -18.86 -9.00 2.04
N VAL A 131 -18.80 -7.99 2.90
CA VAL A 131 -17.84 -6.88 2.78
C VAL A 131 -17.12 -6.72 4.11
N LEU A 132 -15.78 -6.78 4.05
CA LEU A 132 -14.89 -6.46 5.17
C LEU A 132 -14.12 -5.19 4.83
N THR A 133 -14.09 -4.27 5.78
CA THR A 133 -13.22 -3.09 5.76
C THR A 133 -12.17 -3.24 6.85
N PHE A 134 -10.91 -2.98 6.52
CA PHE A 134 -9.83 -2.87 7.50
C PHE A 134 -9.29 -1.45 7.46
N ASP A 135 -9.46 -0.75 8.57
CA ASP A 135 -8.97 0.61 8.75
C ASP A 135 -7.70 0.56 9.59
N ALA A 136 -6.67 1.24 9.09
CA ALA A 136 -5.38 1.30 9.73
C ALA A 136 -4.64 2.56 9.31
N TYR A 137 -3.53 2.84 9.98
CA TYR A 137 -2.54 3.78 9.48
C TYR A 137 -1.23 3.05 9.23
N VAL A 138 -0.46 3.52 8.25
CA VAL A 138 0.87 2.96 8.00
C VAL A 138 1.79 3.37 9.16
N GLN A 139 2.50 2.40 9.73
CA GLN A 139 3.46 2.66 10.81
C GLN A 139 4.46 3.75 10.40
N PRO A 140 4.72 4.76 11.25
CA PRO A 140 5.71 5.81 10.94
C PRO A 140 7.12 5.26 10.67
N SER A 141 7.47 4.13 11.29
CA SER A 141 8.76 3.43 11.12
C SER A 141 8.84 2.60 9.85
N SER A 142 7.72 2.32 9.17
CA SER A 142 7.70 1.49 7.97
C SER A 142 8.09 2.29 6.75
N GLN A 143 9.27 1.98 6.20
CA GLN A 143 9.82 2.62 4.99
C GLN A 143 9.74 1.72 3.75
N VAL A 144 9.36 0.45 3.95
CA VAL A 144 9.27 -0.55 2.88
C VAL A 144 7.88 -1.15 2.93
N GLY A 145 7.27 -1.28 1.76
CA GLY A 145 5.99 -1.93 1.59
C GLY A 145 6.03 -3.45 1.74
N ARG A 146 4.94 -4.08 1.36
CA ARG A 146 4.74 -5.53 1.48
C ARG A 146 3.98 -6.06 0.27
N ASP A 147 4.37 -7.27 -0.13
CA ASP A 147 3.63 -8.12 -1.04
C ASP A 147 2.79 -9.07 -0.19
N ALA A 148 1.55 -9.31 -0.59
CA ALA A 148 0.64 -10.13 0.18
C ALA A 148 -0.34 -10.88 -0.70
N THR A 149 -0.92 -11.92 -0.10
CA THR A 149 -2.09 -12.58 -0.64
C THR A 149 -3.26 -12.46 0.32
N LEU A 150 -4.46 -12.47 -0.25
CA LEU A 150 -5.72 -12.64 0.46
C LEU A 150 -6.48 -13.78 -0.21
N SER A 151 -6.93 -14.73 0.59
CA SER A 151 -7.70 -15.88 0.13
C SER A 151 -9.02 -16.01 0.87
N VAL A 152 -10.05 -16.44 0.16
CA VAL A 152 -11.23 -17.04 0.79
C VAL A 152 -10.95 -18.53 0.95
N LEU A 153 -11.17 -19.06 2.16
CA LEU A 153 -10.99 -20.47 2.43
C LEU A 153 -12.33 -21.22 2.37
N GLU A 154 -12.29 -22.41 1.79
CA GLU A 154 -13.37 -23.40 1.86
C GLU A 154 -12.79 -24.67 2.50
N HIS A 155 -13.28 -25.02 3.68
CA HIS A 155 -12.76 -26.14 4.49
C HIS A 155 -11.23 -26.07 4.71
N GLY A 156 -10.70 -24.89 5.01
CA GLY A 156 -9.26 -24.66 5.25
C GLY A 156 -8.37 -24.65 4.00
N THR A 157 -8.95 -24.78 2.79
CA THR A 157 -8.21 -24.72 1.52
C THR A 157 -8.56 -23.44 0.76
N PRO A 158 -7.60 -22.73 0.13
CA PRO A 158 -7.91 -21.56 -0.68
C PRO A 158 -8.85 -21.89 -1.85
N ALA A 159 -10.03 -21.26 -1.86
CA ALA A 159 -11.01 -21.39 -2.94
C ALA A 159 -10.78 -20.33 -4.03
N ALA A 160 -10.47 -19.09 -3.62
CA ALA A 160 -10.08 -17.98 -4.49
C ALA A 160 -9.04 -17.12 -3.79
N THR A 161 -8.00 -16.71 -4.54
CA THR A 161 -6.86 -15.96 -4.01
C THR A 161 -6.54 -14.77 -4.90
N VAL A 162 -6.33 -13.61 -4.28
CA VAL A 162 -5.74 -12.43 -4.93
C VAL A 162 -4.36 -12.16 -4.36
N ALA A 163 -3.45 -11.69 -5.21
CA ALA A 163 -2.14 -11.18 -4.81
C ALA A 163 -2.11 -9.67 -5.02
N PHE A 164 -1.47 -8.93 -4.10
CA PHE A 164 -1.39 -7.49 -4.15
C PHE A 164 -0.09 -6.98 -3.49
N SER A 165 0.33 -5.79 -3.89
CA SER A 165 1.59 -5.18 -3.46
C SER A 165 1.38 -3.74 -3.04
N THR A 166 1.63 -3.42 -1.78
CA THR A 166 1.61 -2.05 -1.27
C THR A 166 3.01 -1.48 -1.38
N TRP A 167 3.17 -0.36 -2.08
CA TRP A 167 4.42 0.41 -2.10
C TRP A 167 4.33 1.59 -1.13
N LEU A 168 5.38 1.81 -0.34
CA LEU A 168 5.49 2.98 0.54
C LEU A 168 6.36 4.05 -0.12
N ALA A 169 5.76 5.21 -0.33
CA ALA A 169 6.45 6.36 -0.87
C ALA A 169 7.40 6.97 0.17
N PRO A 170 8.58 7.47 -0.25
CA PRO A 170 9.50 8.20 0.61
C PRO A 170 8.89 9.48 1.18
#